data_AF-A0A429EAF0-F1
#
_entry.id   AF-A0A429EAF0-F1
#
_cell.length_a   1.000
_cell.length_b   1.000
_cell.length_c   1.000
_cell.angle_alpha   90.00
_cell.angle_beta   90.00
_cell.angle_gamma   90.00
#
_symmetry.space_group_name_H-M   'P 1'
#
loop_
_entity.id
_entity.type
_entity.pdbx_description
1 polymer ?
#
loop_
_entity_poly.entity_id
_entity_poly.type
_entity_poly.pdbx_seq_one_letter_code
_entity_poly.pdbx_strand_id
1 'polypeptide(L)'
;MNIIGDAASAIKAVWGDLTTPKEPTVYGGGGGGGGGFEMSPEELKTVIGLWQDELKKVSEDGMKIEDILADLSPPGRDEASSSYVDSGVDSLLALQKQNDSMKEYITGYIAKLEIARTKTMVTDQANTMRTT
;
A
#
# COMPACT_ATOMS: atom_id res chain seq x y z
N MET A 1 2.98 -29.64 5.46
CA MET A 1 2.16 -28.42 5.40
C MET A 1 3.04 -27.26 5.84
N ASN A 2 3.58 -26.47 4.91
CA ASN A 2 4.47 -25.35 5.25
C ASN A 2 4.10 -24.15 4.36
N ILE A 3 3.07 -23.42 4.79
CA ILE A 3 2.41 -22.31 4.06
C ILE A 3 2.65 -20.98 4.84
N ILE A 4 3.47 -21.03 5.90
CA ILE A 4 3.33 -20.18 7.09
C ILE A 4 4.62 -19.36 7.35
N GLY A 5 5.68 -19.55 6.55
CA GLY A 5 6.99 -18.89 6.73
C GLY A 5 7.13 -17.51 6.07
N ASP A 6 6.87 -17.41 4.76
CA ASP A 6 7.32 -16.26 3.95
C ASP A 6 6.37 -15.05 4.00
N ALA A 7 5.06 -15.26 3.80
CA ALA A 7 4.06 -14.21 3.97
C ALA A 7 4.03 -13.64 5.42
N ALA A 8 4.60 -14.36 6.40
CA ALA A 8 4.74 -13.89 7.78
C ALA A 8 5.83 -12.81 7.94
N SER A 9 6.80 -12.72 7.03
CA SER A 9 7.66 -11.54 6.89
C SER A 9 6.89 -10.35 6.28
N ALA A 10 5.99 -10.60 5.32
CA ALA A 10 5.30 -9.59 4.52
C ALA A 10 4.24 -8.73 5.26
N ILE A 11 3.84 -9.14 6.47
CA ILE A 11 2.90 -8.40 7.34
C ILE A 11 3.63 -7.58 8.42
N LYS A 12 4.83 -8.01 8.78
CA LYS A 12 5.61 -7.52 9.92
C LYS A 12 6.24 -6.15 9.65
N ALA A 13 5.56 -5.16 9.04
CA ALA A 13 6.14 -3.80 8.85
C ALA A 13 5.28 -2.65 8.41
N VAL A 14 4.14 -2.93 7.79
CA VAL A 14 3.02 -2.00 7.85
C VAL A 14 2.71 -1.68 9.34
N TRP A 15 3.23 -2.52 10.25
CA TRP A 15 3.29 -2.45 11.71
C TRP A 15 4.75 -2.52 12.30
N GLY A 16 5.81 -2.21 11.52
CA GLY A 16 7.31 -2.28 11.77
C GLY A 16 7.99 -3.69 11.81
N ASP A 17 9.02 -4.12 11.03
CA ASP A 17 9.88 -3.66 9.90
C ASP A 17 9.99 -4.75 8.75
N LEU A 18 9.97 -4.32 7.46
CA LEU A 18 9.76 -5.13 6.22
C LEU A 18 11.02 -4.94 5.40
N THR A 19 11.76 -6.02 5.17
CA THR A 19 12.62 -6.16 3.97
C THR A 19 13.55 -4.96 3.67
N THR A 20 14.09 -4.27 4.69
CA THR A 20 14.97 -3.10 4.52
C THR A 20 16.10 -3.38 3.51
N PRO A 21 16.18 -2.64 2.38
CA PRO A 21 17.29 -1.68 2.23
C PRO A 21 16.91 -0.20 2.11
N LYS A 22 17.85 0.65 2.54
CA LYS A 22 18.12 1.95 1.88
C LYS A 22 18.88 1.66 0.57
N GLU A 23 18.74 2.55 -0.42
CA GLU A 23 19.18 2.38 -1.84
C GLU A 23 18.20 1.53 -2.69
N PRO A 24 18.09 1.81 -4.01
CA PRO A 24 17.01 1.28 -4.86
C PRO A 24 17.31 -0.14 -5.36
N THR A 25 17.31 -1.13 -4.47
CA THR A 25 17.33 -2.54 -4.87
C THR A 25 15.93 -3.01 -5.22
N VAL A 26 15.75 -3.34 -6.51
CA VAL A 26 14.49 -3.90 -7.04
C VAL A 26 14.25 -5.29 -6.43
N TYR A 27 13.36 -5.37 -5.46
CA TYR A 27 12.91 -6.65 -4.90
C TYR A 27 12.09 -7.38 -5.96
N GLY A 28 12.68 -8.38 -6.62
CA GLY A 28 12.16 -9.00 -7.84
C GLY A 28 13.02 -8.68 -9.07
N GLY A 29 14.19 -9.32 -9.13
CA GLY A 29 15.12 -9.24 -10.26
C GLY A 29 16.38 -10.05 -9.99
N GLY A 30 16.49 -11.23 -10.63
CA GLY A 30 17.58 -12.17 -10.37
C GLY A 30 18.96 -11.60 -10.72
N GLY A 31 19.99 -11.97 -9.94
CA GLY A 31 21.34 -11.48 -10.19
C GLY A 31 22.35 -11.60 -9.03
N GLY A 32 22.27 -12.64 -8.20
CA GLY A 32 23.36 -13.02 -7.29
C GLY A 32 23.44 -12.28 -5.94
N GLY A 33 23.56 -13.06 -4.86
CA GLY A 33 24.32 -12.65 -3.67
C GLY A 33 23.68 -11.60 -2.74
N GLY A 34 22.39 -11.71 -2.43
CA GLY A 34 21.76 -10.93 -1.36
C GLY A 34 20.79 -11.80 -0.55
N GLY A 35 21.06 -12.00 0.74
CA GLY A 35 20.16 -12.76 1.61
C GLY A 35 18.90 -11.96 1.97
N GLY A 36 17.80 -12.22 1.26
CA GLY A 36 16.48 -11.64 1.52
C GLY A 36 15.39 -12.46 0.82
N PHE A 37 14.33 -12.79 1.56
CA PHE A 37 13.21 -13.67 1.20
C PHE A 37 12.77 -13.62 -0.29
N GLU A 38 13.01 -14.71 -1.02
CA GLU A 38 12.63 -14.84 -2.43
C GLU A 38 11.17 -15.32 -2.55
N MET A 39 10.22 -14.37 -2.61
CA MET A 39 8.79 -14.68 -2.76
C MET A 39 8.44 -15.19 -4.16
N SER A 40 7.65 -16.25 -4.23
CA SER A 40 7.11 -16.82 -5.46
C SER A 40 6.07 -15.91 -6.15
N PRO A 41 5.75 -16.13 -7.44
CA PRO A 41 4.73 -15.35 -8.14
C PRO A 41 3.32 -15.40 -7.52
N GLU A 42 2.96 -16.48 -6.83
CA GLU A 42 1.66 -16.62 -6.16
C GLU A 42 1.65 -15.98 -4.75
N GLU A 43 2.79 -15.94 -4.06
CA GLU A 43 2.94 -15.15 -2.83
C GLU A 43 2.88 -13.65 -3.13
N LEU A 44 3.57 -13.19 -4.17
CA LEU A 44 3.48 -11.81 -4.65
C LEU A 44 2.04 -11.44 -5.02
N LYS A 45 1.31 -12.33 -5.72
CA LYS A 45 -0.11 -12.15 -6.04
C LYS A 45 -0.99 -12.03 -4.78
N THR A 46 -0.69 -12.82 -3.75
CA THR A 46 -1.40 -12.77 -2.46
C THR A 46 -1.15 -11.43 -1.76
N VAL A 47 0.10 -10.95 -1.73
CA VAL A 47 0.47 -9.64 -1.18
C VAL A 47 -0.17 -8.50 -1.98
N ILE A 48 -0.21 -8.58 -3.32
CA ILE A 48 -0.92 -7.63 -4.18
C ILE A 48 -2.41 -7.54 -3.80
N GLY A 49 -3.07 -8.68 -3.57
CA GLY A 49 -4.47 -8.71 -3.12
C GLY A 49 -4.68 -7.97 -1.79
N LEU A 50 -3.81 -8.18 -0.80
CA LEU A 50 -3.88 -7.48 0.48
C LEU A 50 -3.75 -5.95 0.34
N TRP A 51 -2.88 -5.47 -0.56
CA TRP A 51 -2.75 -4.04 -0.85
C TRP A 51 -3.93 -3.48 -1.66
N GLN A 52 -4.55 -4.29 -2.54
CA GLN A 52 -5.79 -3.92 -3.24
C GLN A 52 -6.97 -3.77 -2.26
N ASP A 53 -7.09 -4.65 -1.27
CA ASP A 53 -8.06 -4.54 -0.19
C ASP A 53 -7.81 -3.30 0.69
N GLU A 54 -6.56 -2.96 0.96
CA GLU A 54 -6.22 -1.74 1.71
C GLU A 54 -6.49 -0.47 0.90
N LEU A 55 -6.18 -0.46 -0.40
CA LEU A 55 -6.51 0.65 -1.32
C LEU A 55 -8.02 0.92 -1.35
N LYS A 56 -8.84 -0.13 -1.25
CA LYS A 56 -10.29 -0.02 -1.16
C LYS A 56 -10.72 0.70 0.13
N LYS A 57 -10.19 0.32 1.30
CA LYS A 57 -10.49 0.97 2.58
C LYS A 57 -10.10 2.45 2.57
N VAL A 58 -8.87 2.76 2.15
CA VAL A 58 -8.37 4.14 2.02
C VAL A 58 -9.22 4.96 1.05
N SER A 59 -9.75 4.35 -0.02
CA SER A 59 -10.69 5.02 -0.93
C SER A 59 -12.07 5.25 -0.29
N GLU A 60 -12.57 4.29 0.51
CA GLU A 60 -13.82 4.44 1.27
C GLU A 60 -13.71 5.48 2.39
N ASP A 61 -12.56 5.59 3.05
CA ASP A 61 -12.31 6.59 4.09
C ASP A 61 -12.18 8.00 3.50
N GLY A 62 -11.58 8.14 2.31
CA GLY A 62 -11.58 9.40 1.55
C GLY A 62 -13.00 9.91 1.25
N MET A 63 -13.89 9.04 0.75
CA MET A 63 -15.28 9.41 0.50
C MET A 63 -16.01 9.86 1.77
N LYS A 64 -15.77 9.21 2.92
CA LYS A 64 -16.34 9.64 4.22
C LYS A 64 -15.84 11.02 4.65
N ILE A 65 -14.59 11.36 4.38
CA ILE A 65 -14.03 12.68 4.71
C ILE A 65 -14.68 13.76 3.83
N GLU A 66 -14.87 13.48 2.54
CA GLU A 66 -15.62 14.34 1.61
C GLU A 66 -17.08 14.53 2.03
N ASP A 67 -17.78 13.46 2.42
CA ASP A 67 -19.16 13.51 2.94
C ASP A 67 -19.25 14.38 4.20
N ILE A 68 -18.34 14.19 5.17
CA ILE A 68 -18.30 15.01 6.40
C ILE A 68 -18.02 16.48 6.07
N LEU A 69 -17.11 16.77 5.13
CA LEU A 69 -16.84 18.15 4.68
C LEU A 69 -18.05 18.81 4.02
N ALA A 70 -18.88 18.05 3.31
CA ALA A 70 -20.10 18.55 2.67
C ALA A 70 -21.22 18.87 3.66
N ASP A 71 -21.38 18.05 4.70
CA ASP A 71 -22.44 18.21 5.71
C ASP A 71 -22.06 19.14 6.89
N LEU A 72 -20.76 19.40 7.10
CA LEU A 72 -20.27 20.21 8.22
C LEU A 72 -20.75 21.66 8.11
N SER A 73 -21.55 22.09 9.09
CA SER A 73 -22.15 23.42 9.13
C SER A 73 -22.16 24.01 10.56
N PRO A 74 -22.05 25.34 10.72
CA PRO A 74 -22.07 25.98 12.04
C PRO A 74 -23.38 25.70 12.80
N PRO A 75 -23.34 25.30 14.08
CA PRO A 75 -24.54 25.04 14.88
C PRO A 75 -25.33 26.31 15.23
N GLY A 76 -24.72 27.48 15.06
CA GLY A 76 -25.29 28.81 15.32
C GLY A 76 -24.83 29.82 14.27
N ARG A 77 -25.46 31.00 14.25
CA ARG A 77 -25.15 32.10 13.31
C ARG A 77 -24.15 33.11 13.89
N ASP A 78 -23.55 32.79 15.03
CA ASP A 78 -22.54 33.58 15.72
C ASP A 78 -21.11 33.25 15.23
N GLU A 79 -20.18 34.13 15.59
CA GLU A 79 -18.78 34.03 15.19
C GLU A 79 -18.07 32.81 15.78
N ALA A 80 -18.40 32.41 17.01
CA ALA A 80 -17.77 31.26 17.67
C ALA A 80 -18.21 29.93 17.04
N SER A 81 -19.50 29.79 16.71
CA SER A 81 -20.03 28.66 15.93
C SER A 81 -19.36 28.54 14.56
N SER A 82 -19.07 29.66 13.90
CA SER A 82 -18.43 29.70 12.59
C SER A 82 -16.95 29.31 12.68
N SER A 83 -16.19 29.98 13.55
CA SER A 83 -14.75 29.74 13.75
C SER A 83 -14.43 28.31 14.23
N TYR A 84 -15.33 27.69 15.00
CA TYR A 84 -15.22 26.27 15.37
C TYR A 84 -15.28 25.36 14.14
N VAL A 85 -16.21 25.63 13.21
CA VAL A 85 -16.33 24.87 11.96
C VAL A 85 -15.16 25.11 11.03
N ASP A 86 -14.69 26.36 10.87
CA ASP A 86 -13.51 26.67 10.04
C ASP A 86 -12.28 25.84 10.47
N SER A 87 -12.04 25.74 11.78
CA SER A 87 -10.97 24.92 12.36
C SER A 87 -11.14 23.41 12.10
N GLY A 88 -12.40 22.95 12.04
CA GLY A 88 -12.76 21.58 11.68
C GLY A 88 -12.54 21.29 10.19
N VAL A 89 -12.90 22.24 9.31
CA VAL A 89 -12.67 22.16 7.86
C VAL A 89 -11.17 22.05 7.56
N ASP A 90 -10.33 22.92 8.15
CA ASP A 90 -8.88 22.86 7.97
C ASP A 90 -8.30 21.50 8.38
N SER A 91 -8.80 20.93 9.48
CA SER A 91 -8.40 19.61 9.98
C SER A 91 -8.81 18.48 9.04
N LEU A 92 -10.03 18.53 8.49
CA LEU A 92 -10.54 17.54 7.54
C LEU A 92 -9.85 17.63 6.17
N LEU A 93 -9.53 18.84 5.69
CA LEU A 93 -8.75 19.05 4.46
C LEU A 93 -7.32 18.50 4.60
N ALA A 94 -6.70 18.67 5.78
CA ALA A 94 -5.39 18.06 6.07
C ALA A 94 -5.48 16.52 6.09
N LEU A 95 -6.55 15.96 6.67
CA LEU A 95 -6.79 14.51 6.69
C LEU A 95 -7.05 13.94 5.28
N GLN A 96 -7.86 14.62 4.46
CA GLN A 96 -8.09 14.25 3.05
C GLN A 96 -6.76 14.16 2.29
N LYS A 97 -5.91 15.20 2.41
CA LYS A 97 -4.60 15.24 1.76
C LYS A 97 -3.67 14.09 2.21
N GLN A 98 -3.74 13.70 3.48
CA GLN A 98 -3.02 12.53 3.98
C GLN A 98 -3.56 11.23 3.37
N ASN A 99 -4.90 11.10 3.27
CA ASN A 99 -5.56 9.95 2.67
C ASN A 99 -5.21 9.79 1.17
N ASP A 100 -5.22 10.89 0.41
CA ASP A 100 -4.82 10.91 -1.00
C ASP A 100 -3.36 10.50 -1.18
N SER A 101 -2.47 10.98 -0.30
CA SER A 101 -1.05 10.60 -0.30
C SER A 101 -0.86 9.10 -0.02
N MET A 102 -1.69 8.51 0.86
CA MET A 102 -1.69 7.07 1.13
C MET A 102 -2.19 6.27 -0.07
N LYS A 103 -3.26 6.74 -0.73
CA LYS A 103 -3.83 6.14 -1.94
C LYS A 103 -2.81 6.09 -3.09
N GLU A 104 -2.05 7.16 -3.29
CA GLU A 104 -0.95 7.22 -4.27
C GLU A 104 0.16 6.23 -3.91
N TYR A 105 0.61 6.22 -2.65
CA TYR A 105 1.64 5.29 -2.17
C TYR A 105 1.26 3.82 -2.41
N ILE A 106 0.06 3.41 -2.01
CA ILE A 106 -0.44 2.04 -2.18
C ILE A 106 -0.50 1.67 -3.66
N THR A 107 -1.05 2.54 -4.50
CA THR A 107 -1.15 2.34 -5.95
C THR A 107 0.24 2.14 -6.58
N GLY A 108 1.21 2.98 -6.22
CA GLY A 108 2.60 2.88 -6.67
C GLY A 108 3.32 1.63 -6.15
N TYR A 109 2.94 1.11 -4.98
CA TYR A 109 3.50 -0.12 -4.42
C TYR A 109 2.95 -1.37 -5.11
N ILE A 110 1.62 -1.44 -5.35
CA ILE A 110 0.98 -2.52 -6.14
C ILE A 110 1.64 -2.64 -7.52
N ALA A 111 1.87 -1.52 -8.21
CA ALA A 111 2.51 -1.52 -9.52
C ALA A 111 3.94 -2.12 -9.48
N LYS A 112 4.71 -1.86 -8.43
CA LYS A 112 6.05 -2.44 -8.24
C LYS A 112 5.98 -3.96 -7.99
N LEU A 113 5.01 -4.42 -7.21
CA LEU A 113 4.79 -5.84 -6.94
C LEU A 113 4.39 -6.62 -8.20
N GLU A 114 3.53 -6.06 -9.07
CA GLU A 114 3.17 -6.73 -10.34
C GLU A 114 4.36 -6.81 -11.31
N ILE A 115 5.21 -5.77 -11.34
CA ILE A 115 6.48 -5.81 -12.11
C ILE A 115 7.42 -6.90 -11.57
N ALA A 116 7.57 -7.00 -10.24
CA ALA A 116 8.37 -8.04 -9.60
C ALA A 116 7.84 -9.44 -9.94
N ARG A 117 6.53 -9.65 -9.77
CA ARG A 117 5.83 -10.91 -10.06
C ARG A 117 6.00 -11.35 -11.51
N THR A 118 5.84 -10.42 -12.46
CA THR A 118 6.04 -10.68 -13.90
C THR A 118 7.47 -11.11 -14.20
N LYS A 119 8.48 -10.47 -13.57
CA LYS A 119 9.89 -10.85 -13.75
C LYS A 119 10.18 -12.26 -13.22
N THR A 120 9.69 -12.62 -12.03
CA THR A 120 9.88 -13.96 -11.46
C THR A 120 9.30 -15.03 -12.39
N MET A 121 8.06 -14.85 -12.89
CA MET A 121 7.45 -15.79 -13.85
C MET A 121 8.27 -15.98 -15.13
N VAL A 122 8.87 -14.91 -15.67
CA VAL A 122 9.73 -14.99 -16.86
C VAL A 122 11.04 -15.73 -16.55
N THR A 123 11.64 -15.50 -15.37
CA THR A 123 12.86 -16.20 -14.94
C THR A 123 12.60 -17.71 -14.74
N ASP A 124 11.50 -18.09 -14.09
CA ASP A 124 11.13 -19.49 -13.86
C ASP A 124 10.88 -20.23 -15.19
N GLN A 125 10.19 -19.58 -16.13
CA GLN A 125 9.93 -20.13 -17.46
C GLN A 125 11.25 -20.32 -18.24
N ALA A 126 12.15 -19.33 -18.22
CA ALA A 126 13.44 -19.41 -18.90
C ALA A 126 14.36 -20.50 -18.33
N ASN A 127 14.34 -20.71 -17.00
CA ASN A 127 15.08 -21.79 -16.35
C ASN A 127 14.50 -23.16 -16.71
N THR A 128 13.17 -23.30 -16.72
CA THR A 128 12.48 -24.56 -17.07
C THR A 128 12.83 -25.03 -18.49
N MET A 129 12.86 -24.11 -19.48
CA MET A 129 13.26 -24.42 -20.86
C MET A 129 14.75 -24.77 -21.03
N ARG A 130 15.60 -24.52 -20.01
CA ARG A 130 17.05 -24.78 -20.06
C ARG A 130 17.43 -26.14 -19.49
N THR A 131 16.51 -26.80 -18.79
CA THR A 131 16.71 -28.09 -18.11
C THR A 131 15.94 -29.25 -18.76
N THR A 132 15.27 -28.99 -19.88
CA THR A 132 14.54 -29.97 -20.73
C THR A 132 15.18 -30.07 -22.11
#